data_AF-A0A2N3IAY4-F1
#
_entry.id   AF-A0A2N3IAY4-F1
#
_cell.length_a   1.000
_cell.length_b   1.000
_cell.length_c   1.000
_cell.angle_alpha   90.00
_cell.angle_beta   90.00
_cell.angle_gamma   90.00
#
_symmetry.space_group_name_H-M   'P 1'
#
loop_
_entity.id
_entity.type
_entity.pdbx_description
1 polymer ?
#
loop_
_entity_poly.entity_id
_entity_poly.type
_entity_poly.pdbx_seq_one_letter_code
_entity_poly.pdbx_strand_id
1 'polypeptide(L)'
;MKKVAKVLLFGFLAFACVSPKLYGQPETAKNSEIDTELKDYIPAIHDELVAERLKCIENEIPLTYNNAVKKQIERFCVKQRKQIKYYLMRKDRYFPIFEEILAKYNMPDELKYLSVVESSLIPKATSWASAVGLWQFMPFTGKMYGLKQDFYIDERIDPYKSTEAAARFLKYLYERFGDWHLVLAAYNAGPGRIDQAIKRAGGKRNFWDIYPYIPAETRAYVPTFIAVTYVFNYHHEHFAELPEEVHTYIPADTIVVNQFVNVKELAKQLDIDFEVLQVLNPQLKKNVVPRHYKDYALRIPKDKIEYFNEHREDILKAASKRSYQYIPYPATYNEAIASTKGKKKVTHTVRKGETLTQIAQMYQVHTRDLMLWNKLRSQNLIASQRLVLWVDEKSKEKEEKEKENSENSEENLAQNNKQTENSEKEPLNNQEVKVPLHKVALKKPLIGAIAGTSSKNNLSTSKEVYHVVKQGDTLWSISKRYNGSVEQIRKLNPNLKGESLAIGQKIRVY
;
A
#
# COMPACT_ATOMS: atom_id res chain seq x y z
N MET A 1 -59.62 -8.31 11.72
CA MET A 1 -58.20 -7.95 11.97
C MET A 1 -57.31 -9.11 11.52
N LYS A 2 -56.03 -8.87 11.18
CA LYS A 2 -54.95 -9.85 10.90
C LYS A 2 -55.35 -11.05 9.99
N LYS A 3 -55.20 -10.94 8.67
CA LYS A 3 -54.00 -11.35 7.89
C LYS A 3 -53.52 -12.79 8.17
N VAL A 4 -53.74 -13.67 7.20
CA VAL A 4 -53.08 -14.97 7.01
C VAL A 4 -52.44 -14.98 5.60
N ALA A 5 -51.52 -15.90 5.35
CA ALA A 5 -50.60 -15.90 4.20
C ALA A 5 -51.27 -15.79 2.81
N LYS A 6 -50.54 -15.15 1.87
CA LYS A 6 -50.67 -15.40 0.44
C LYS A 6 -49.28 -15.71 -0.11
N VAL A 7 -49.08 -16.95 -0.55
CA VAL A 7 -47.96 -17.33 -1.43
C VAL A 7 -48.19 -16.65 -2.78
N LEU A 8 -47.13 -16.15 -3.41
CA LEU A 8 -47.17 -15.70 -4.80
C LEU A 8 -46.02 -16.31 -5.59
N LEU A 9 -46.33 -16.70 -6.82
CA LEU A 9 -45.54 -17.55 -7.67
C LEU A 9 -44.93 -16.74 -8.81
N PHE A 10 -43.60 -16.62 -8.81
CA PHE A 10 -42.77 -16.26 -9.95
C PHE A 10 -41.49 -17.11 -9.83
N GLY A 11 -40.87 -17.61 -10.89
CA GLY A 11 -41.14 -17.39 -12.31
C GLY A 11 -39.86 -17.68 -13.11
N PHE A 12 -39.22 -18.83 -12.84
CA PHE A 12 -37.90 -19.15 -13.36
C PHE A 12 -37.93 -19.43 -14.88
N LEU A 13 -37.43 -18.48 -15.67
CA LEU A 13 -36.99 -18.72 -17.04
C LEU A 13 -35.58 -19.32 -16.99
N ALA A 14 -35.46 -20.60 -17.34
CA ALA A 14 -34.19 -21.31 -17.32
C ALA A 14 -33.37 -21.02 -18.58
N PHE A 15 -32.17 -20.45 -18.41
CA PHE A 15 -31.08 -20.63 -19.37
C PHE A 15 -30.28 -21.87 -18.96
N ALA A 16 -29.94 -22.71 -19.94
CA ALA A 16 -29.41 -24.04 -19.69
C ALA A 16 -27.90 -24.02 -19.38
N CYS A 17 -27.52 -24.24 -18.12
CA CYS A 17 -26.18 -24.72 -17.79
C CYS A 17 -26.02 -26.16 -18.25
N VAL A 18 -25.05 -26.42 -19.13
CA VAL A 18 -24.68 -27.78 -19.55
C VAL A 18 -23.79 -28.40 -18.47
N SER A 19 -24.24 -29.49 -17.85
CA SER A 19 -23.51 -30.19 -16.81
C SER A 19 -22.32 -31.00 -17.35
N PRO A 20 -21.16 -31.00 -16.70
CA PRO A 20 -20.08 -31.93 -17.02
C PRO A 20 -20.44 -33.37 -16.58
N LYS A 21 -20.10 -34.36 -17.41
CA LYS A 21 -20.25 -35.79 -17.05
C LYS A 21 -19.03 -36.28 -16.24
N LEU A 22 -19.27 -37.25 -15.37
CA LEU A 22 -18.26 -37.86 -14.51
C LEU A 22 -17.47 -38.99 -15.20
N TYR A 23 -16.17 -39.01 -14.90
CA TYR A 23 -15.19 -40.11 -14.94
C TYR A 23 -15.50 -41.43 -15.66
N GLY A 24 -14.56 -41.81 -16.54
CA GLY A 24 -13.97 -43.16 -16.57
C GLY A 24 -12.54 -43.11 -16.01
N GLN A 25 -12.01 -44.22 -15.50
CA GLN A 25 -10.61 -44.32 -15.04
C GLN A 25 -9.68 -44.94 -16.11
N PRO A 26 -8.34 -44.74 -16.01
CA PRO A 26 -7.46 -44.82 -17.17
C PRO A 26 -6.85 -46.22 -17.42
N GLU A 27 -6.59 -46.51 -18.69
CA GLU A 27 -5.61 -47.54 -19.09
C GLU A 27 -4.20 -46.95 -19.16
N THR A 28 -3.19 -47.78 -18.86
CA THR A 28 -1.80 -47.33 -18.71
C THR A 28 -1.04 -47.29 -20.04
N ALA A 29 -0.74 -46.09 -20.54
CA ALA A 29 0.26 -45.87 -21.59
C ALA A 29 1.61 -45.46 -20.97
N LYS A 30 2.73 -45.86 -21.61
CA LYS A 30 4.09 -45.65 -21.09
C LYS A 30 4.62 -44.25 -21.37
N ASN A 31 5.54 -43.79 -20.53
CA ASN A 31 6.31 -42.56 -20.75
C ASN A 31 6.99 -42.55 -22.12
N SER A 32 6.63 -41.58 -22.96
CA SER A 32 7.56 -40.86 -23.82
C SER A 32 7.58 -39.41 -23.36
N GLU A 33 8.71 -38.73 -23.50
CA GLU A 33 8.89 -37.35 -23.00
C GLU A 33 8.01 -36.37 -23.79
N ILE A 34 6.90 -35.93 -23.20
CA ILE A 34 6.05 -34.87 -23.74
C ILE A 34 6.62 -33.53 -23.29
N ASP A 35 7.31 -32.87 -24.22
CA ASP A 35 7.79 -31.50 -24.09
C ASP A 35 6.62 -30.57 -23.71
N THR A 36 6.64 -30.07 -22.48
CA THR A 36 5.45 -29.52 -21.81
C THR A 36 5.30 -28.01 -21.99
N GLU A 37 5.84 -27.45 -23.09
CA GLU A 37 5.37 -26.17 -23.65
C GLU A 37 3.96 -26.30 -24.29
N LEU A 38 2.95 -26.62 -23.47
CA LEU A 38 1.56 -26.33 -23.81
C LEU A 38 1.39 -24.82 -23.90
N LYS A 39 1.45 -24.30 -25.13
CA LYS A 39 1.33 -22.87 -25.46
C LYS A 39 -0.07 -22.37 -25.17
N ASP A 40 -0.28 -22.00 -23.90
CA ASP A 40 -1.43 -21.34 -23.27
C ASP A 40 -2.08 -20.33 -24.23
N TYR A 41 -3.09 -20.82 -24.97
CA TYR A 41 -3.73 -20.12 -26.08
C TYR A 41 -4.21 -18.74 -25.66
N ILE A 42 -3.95 -17.74 -26.51
CA ILE A 42 -4.33 -16.34 -26.27
C ILE A 42 -5.61 -16.06 -27.07
N PRO A 43 -6.77 -15.92 -26.42
CA PRO A 43 -8.03 -15.66 -27.12
C PRO A 43 -8.05 -14.28 -27.76
N ALA A 44 -8.81 -14.14 -28.85
CA ALA A 44 -9.08 -12.85 -29.46
C ALA A 44 -9.90 -11.95 -28.50
N ILE A 45 -9.41 -10.74 -28.26
CA ILE A 45 -10.07 -9.76 -27.38
C ILE A 45 -11.04 -8.93 -28.22
N HIS A 46 -12.32 -9.32 -28.21
CA HIS A 46 -13.39 -8.61 -28.93
C HIS A 46 -13.98 -7.48 -28.07
N ASP A 47 -13.89 -6.24 -28.55
CA ASP A 47 -14.23 -5.04 -27.76
C ASP A 47 -15.67 -5.03 -27.23
N GLU A 48 -16.63 -5.46 -28.05
CA GLU A 48 -18.05 -5.54 -27.69
C GLU A 48 -18.32 -6.58 -26.60
N LEU A 49 -17.77 -7.79 -26.74
CA LEU A 49 -17.83 -8.86 -25.74
C LEU A 49 -17.18 -8.44 -24.41
N VAL A 50 -16.07 -7.69 -24.45
CA VAL A 50 -15.43 -7.15 -23.25
C VAL A 50 -16.32 -6.08 -22.60
N ALA A 51 -16.93 -5.20 -23.39
CA ALA A 51 -17.83 -4.16 -22.89
C ALA A 51 -19.16 -4.73 -22.33
N GLU A 52 -19.66 -5.83 -22.87
CA GLU A 52 -20.78 -6.60 -22.32
C GLU A 52 -20.39 -7.26 -20.99
N ARG A 53 -19.30 -8.04 -20.98
CA ARG A 53 -18.76 -8.71 -19.78
C ARG A 53 -18.49 -7.74 -18.64
N LEU A 54 -17.98 -6.54 -18.93
CA LEU A 54 -17.78 -5.49 -17.92
C LEU A 54 -19.10 -5.03 -17.29
N LYS A 55 -20.20 -4.89 -18.05
CA LYS A 55 -21.53 -4.56 -17.51
C LYS A 55 -22.08 -5.70 -16.64
N CYS A 56 -21.83 -6.95 -17.01
CA CYS A 56 -22.29 -8.13 -16.24
C CYS A 56 -21.65 -8.26 -14.85
N ILE A 57 -20.54 -7.57 -14.59
CA ILE A 57 -19.84 -7.53 -13.29
C ILE A 57 -19.77 -6.11 -12.69
N GLU A 58 -20.48 -5.15 -13.27
CA GLU A 58 -20.60 -3.78 -12.74
C GLU A 58 -21.64 -3.75 -11.61
N ASN A 59 -21.31 -3.13 -10.49
CA ASN A 59 -22.16 -3.05 -9.29
C ASN A 59 -22.23 -1.62 -8.74
N GLU A 60 -21.36 -1.24 -7.80
CA GLU A 60 -21.33 0.11 -7.22
C GLU A 60 -20.26 1.00 -7.88
N ILE A 61 -19.20 0.41 -8.43
CA ILE A 61 -18.12 1.11 -9.12
C ILE A 61 -18.29 0.92 -10.64
N PRO A 62 -18.55 1.99 -11.42
CA PRO A 62 -18.67 1.88 -12.87
C PRO A 62 -17.42 1.29 -13.53
N LEU A 63 -17.60 0.35 -14.45
CA LEU A 63 -16.55 -0.40 -15.14
C LEU A 63 -16.45 -0.01 -16.62
N THR A 64 -16.76 1.25 -16.91
CA THR A 64 -16.93 1.83 -18.25
C THR A 64 -15.79 1.49 -19.22
N TYR A 65 -16.08 0.64 -20.21
CA TYR A 65 -15.13 0.27 -21.26
C TYR A 65 -14.74 1.46 -22.14
N ASN A 66 -13.45 1.57 -22.45
CA ASN A 66 -12.90 2.56 -23.38
C ASN A 66 -11.46 2.20 -23.79
N ASN A 67 -10.87 2.98 -24.71
CA ASN A 67 -9.50 2.79 -25.22
C ASN A 67 -8.38 2.81 -24.16
N ALA A 68 -8.60 3.39 -22.97
CA ALA A 68 -7.63 3.30 -21.88
C ALA A 68 -7.77 1.97 -21.13
N VAL A 69 -9.00 1.50 -20.89
CA VAL A 69 -9.29 0.18 -20.28
C VAL A 69 -8.84 -0.96 -21.19
N LYS A 70 -9.17 -0.91 -22.48
CA LYS A 70 -8.74 -1.89 -23.50
C LYS A 70 -7.24 -2.19 -23.42
N LYS A 71 -6.40 -1.14 -23.41
CA LYS A 71 -4.94 -1.25 -23.33
C LYS A 71 -4.43 -1.91 -22.05
N GLN A 72 -5.16 -1.81 -20.93
CA GLN A 72 -4.80 -2.51 -19.69
C GLN A 72 -5.28 -3.97 -19.69
N ILE A 73 -6.43 -4.27 -20.30
CA ILE A 73 -6.91 -5.64 -20.51
C ILE A 73 -5.95 -6.39 -21.45
N GLU A 74 -5.59 -5.81 -22.59
CA GLU A 74 -4.54 -6.33 -23.50
C GLU A 74 -3.19 -6.54 -22.77
N ARG A 75 -2.80 -5.60 -21.88
CA ARG A 75 -1.56 -5.74 -21.10
C ARG A 75 -1.60 -7.01 -20.24
N PHE A 76 -2.71 -7.29 -19.55
CA PHE A 76 -2.80 -8.46 -18.67
C PHE A 76 -3.09 -9.77 -19.43
N CYS A 77 -4.09 -9.79 -20.31
CA CYS A 77 -4.52 -10.98 -21.06
C CYS A 77 -3.54 -11.44 -22.15
N VAL A 78 -2.69 -10.55 -22.67
CA VAL A 78 -1.71 -10.89 -23.73
C VAL A 78 -0.27 -10.72 -23.25
N LYS A 79 0.10 -9.55 -22.74
CA LYS A 79 1.52 -9.19 -22.52
C LYS A 79 2.08 -9.58 -21.14
N GLN A 80 1.22 -9.86 -20.17
CA GLN A 80 1.60 -10.15 -18.78
C GLN A 80 0.89 -11.40 -18.23
N ARG A 81 0.57 -12.36 -19.10
CA ARG A 81 -0.15 -13.61 -18.77
C ARG A 81 0.48 -14.37 -17.60
N LYS A 82 1.81 -14.55 -17.63
CA LYS A 82 2.55 -15.24 -16.55
C LYS A 82 2.45 -14.51 -15.21
N GLN A 83 2.53 -13.17 -15.21
CA GLN A 83 2.42 -12.36 -14.01
C GLN A 83 1.01 -12.40 -13.41
N ILE A 84 -0.04 -12.20 -14.24
CA ILE A 84 -1.42 -12.14 -13.74
C ILE A 84 -1.91 -13.50 -13.20
N LYS A 85 -1.45 -14.64 -13.74
CA LYS A 85 -1.65 -15.97 -13.13
C LYS A 85 -1.11 -16.03 -11.69
N TYR A 86 0.11 -15.53 -11.44
CA TYR A 86 0.65 -15.42 -10.08
C TYR A 86 -0.10 -14.45 -9.16
N TYR A 87 -0.93 -13.55 -9.68
CA TYR A 87 -1.77 -12.66 -8.84
C TYR A 87 -3.06 -13.38 -8.44
N LEU A 88 -3.67 -14.11 -9.39
CA LEU A 88 -4.86 -14.94 -9.17
C LEU A 88 -4.63 -16.00 -8.08
N MET A 89 -3.45 -16.66 -8.07
CA MET A 89 -3.07 -17.67 -7.06
C MET A 89 -3.10 -17.16 -5.59
N ARG A 90 -3.17 -15.84 -5.36
CA ARG A 90 -3.28 -15.24 -4.01
C ARG A 90 -4.70 -14.81 -3.63
N LYS A 91 -5.66 -14.83 -4.55
CA LYS A 91 -7.01 -14.28 -4.30
C LYS A 91 -7.66 -14.95 -3.10
N ASP A 92 -7.64 -16.28 -3.06
CA ASP A 92 -8.39 -17.08 -2.10
C ASP A 92 -7.85 -16.97 -0.66
N ARG A 93 -6.60 -16.51 -0.46
CA ARG A 93 -6.04 -16.23 0.87
C ARG A 93 -6.55 -14.93 1.49
N TYR A 94 -6.87 -13.92 0.68
CA TYR A 94 -7.10 -12.56 1.18
C TYR A 94 -8.48 -11.99 0.85
N PHE A 95 -9.10 -12.42 -0.27
CA PHE A 95 -10.41 -11.91 -0.68
C PHE A 95 -11.50 -12.13 0.37
N PRO A 96 -11.62 -13.30 1.06
CA PRO A 96 -12.59 -13.46 2.15
C PRO A 96 -12.42 -12.44 3.30
N ILE A 97 -11.18 -12.06 3.61
CA ILE A 97 -10.85 -11.05 4.64
C ILE A 97 -11.24 -9.65 4.15
N PHE A 98 -11.12 -9.39 2.85
CA PHE A 98 -11.51 -8.13 2.24
C PHE A 98 -13.03 -8.00 2.15
N GLU A 99 -13.72 -9.05 1.70
CA GLU A 99 -15.17 -9.15 1.56
C GLU A 99 -15.87 -8.93 2.91
N GLU A 100 -15.45 -9.62 3.98
CA GLU A 100 -15.98 -9.45 5.34
C GLU A 100 -15.85 -7.98 5.81
N ILE A 101 -14.68 -7.38 5.61
CA ILE A 101 -14.39 -6.03 6.11
C ILE A 101 -15.04 -4.94 5.24
N LEU A 102 -15.14 -5.11 3.92
CA LEU A 102 -15.84 -4.18 3.03
C LEU A 102 -17.35 -4.17 3.35
N ALA A 103 -17.96 -5.35 3.53
CA ALA A 103 -19.34 -5.49 3.99
C ALA A 103 -19.55 -4.82 5.37
N LYS A 104 -18.67 -5.08 6.35
CA LYS A 104 -18.69 -4.46 7.70
C LYS A 104 -18.71 -2.93 7.67
N TYR A 105 -18.11 -2.30 6.67
CA TYR A 105 -18.08 -0.83 6.52
C TYR A 105 -19.12 -0.27 5.54
N ASN A 106 -19.94 -1.13 4.91
CA ASN A 106 -20.83 -0.82 3.79
C ASN A 106 -20.06 -0.11 2.66
N MET A 107 -19.10 -0.84 2.08
CA MET A 107 -18.22 -0.41 0.99
C MET A 107 -18.34 -1.39 -0.20
N PRO A 108 -18.19 -0.94 -1.45
CA PRO A 108 -18.19 -1.79 -2.62
C PRO A 108 -17.23 -2.97 -2.51
N ASP A 109 -17.71 -4.15 -2.88
CA ASP A 109 -16.91 -5.37 -2.95
C ASP A 109 -15.76 -5.25 -3.95
N GLU A 110 -16.00 -4.55 -5.07
CA GLU A 110 -15.01 -4.31 -6.12
C GLU A 110 -13.71 -3.67 -5.60
N LEU A 111 -13.76 -2.95 -4.47
CA LEU A 111 -12.56 -2.36 -3.85
C LEU A 111 -11.50 -3.40 -3.45
N LYS A 112 -11.84 -4.70 -3.33
CA LYS A 112 -10.85 -5.76 -3.10
C LYS A 112 -9.80 -5.84 -4.20
N TYR A 113 -10.17 -5.53 -5.46
CA TYR A 113 -9.23 -5.50 -6.59
C TYR A 113 -8.19 -4.37 -6.49
N LEU A 114 -8.42 -3.35 -5.67
CA LEU A 114 -7.45 -2.27 -5.42
C LEU A 114 -6.15 -2.82 -4.80
N SER A 115 -6.26 -3.78 -3.89
CA SER A 115 -5.11 -4.44 -3.26
C SER A 115 -4.25 -5.23 -4.27
N VAL A 116 -4.84 -5.72 -5.36
CA VAL A 116 -4.13 -6.36 -6.47
C VAL A 116 -3.36 -5.31 -7.27
N VAL A 117 -3.96 -4.16 -7.56
CA VAL A 117 -3.30 -3.03 -8.25
C VAL A 117 -2.11 -2.49 -7.44
N GLU A 118 -2.28 -2.36 -6.12
CA GLU A 118 -1.27 -1.81 -5.22
C GLU A 118 -0.13 -2.79 -4.89
N SER A 119 -0.43 -4.08 -4.68
CA SER A 119 0.53 -5.03 -4.10
C SER A 119 0.67 -6.37 -4.84
N SER A 120 -0.17 -6.66 -5.84
CA SER A 120 -0.29 -8.01 -6.43
C SER A 120 -0.59 -9.11 -5.37
N LEU A 121 -1.30 -8.70 -4.31
CA LEU A 121 -1.61 -9.48 -3.09
C LEU A 121 -0.37 -9.97 -2.31
N ILE A 122 0.75 -9.25 -2.40
CA ILE A 122 1.97 -9.56 -1.66
C ILE A 122 1.97 -8.74 -0.36
N PRO A 123 1.73 -9.32 0.83
CA PRO A 123 1.54 -8.56 2.07
C PRO A 123 2.80 -7.81 2.50
N LYS A 124 3.99 -8.34 2.19
CA LYS A 124 5.28 -7.73 2.48
C LYS A 124 5.80 -6.82 1.35
N ALA A 125 4.95 -6.43 0.39
CA ALA A 125 5.33 -5.52 -0.70
C ALA A 125 5.73 -4.12 -0.17
N THR A 126 6.78 -3.54 -0.76
CA THR A 126 7.31 -2.22 -0.37
C THR A 126 7.61 -1.36 -1.59
N SER A 127 7.09 -0.13 -1.66
CA SER A 127 7.42 0.82 -2.73
C SER A 127 8.69 1.64 -2.43
N TRP A 128 9.27 2.24 -3.46
CA TRP A 128 10.38 3.20 -3.33
C TRP A 128 10.03 4.43 -2.47
N ALA A 129 8.73 4.74 -2.35
CA ALA A 129 8.21 5.83 -1.51
C ALA A 129 7.93 5.39 -0.06
N SER A 130 8.32 4.17 0.34
CA SER A 130 8.04 3.54 1.65
C SER A 130 6.56 3.22 1.93
N ALA A 131 5.74 3.11 0.89
CA ALA A 131 4.44 2.46 0.99
C ALA A 131 4.63 0.96 1.28
N VAL A 132 3.77 0.36 2.10
CA VAL A 132 3.91 -1.05 2.55
C VAL A 132 2.54 -1.70 2.71
N GLY A 133 2.44 -2.99 2.42
CA GLY A 133 1.25 -3.80 2.69
C GLY A 133 0.45 -4.18 1.45
N LEU A 134 -0.60 -5.00 1.66
CA LEU A 134 -1.59 -5.36 0.64
C LEU A 134 -2.26 -4.11 0.02
N TRP A 135 -2.41 -3.06 0.82
CA TRP A 135 -3.05 -1.79 0.49
C TRP A 135 -2.06 -0.63 0.31
N GLN A 136 -0.74 -0.92 0.26
CA GLN A 136 0.35 0.06 0.12
C GLN A 136 0.20 1.33 0.99
N PHE A 137 0.03 1.14 2.30
CA PHE A 137 -0.05 2.28 3.22
C PHE A 137 1.29 3.02 3.32
N MET A 138 1.28 4.30 2.94
CA MET A 138 2.34 5.25 3.28
C MET A 138 2.49 5.33 4.82
N PRO A 139 3.71 5.53 5.38
CA PRO A 139 3.93 5.37 6.83
C PRO A 139 3.08 6.31 7.68
N PHE A 140 2.96 7.58 7.26
CA PHE A 140 2.14 8.59 7.92
C PHE A 140 0.64 8.27 7.84
N THR A 141 0.14 7.91 6.65
CA THR A 141 -1.26 7.54 6.43
C THR A 141 -1.63 6.30 7.26
N GLY A 142 -0.78 5.29 7.32
CA GLY A 142 -1.00 4.12 8.17
C GLY A 142 -1.14 4.50 9.65
N LYS A 143 -0.30 5.40 10.17
CA LYS A 143 -0.40 5.90 11.55
C LYS A 143 -1.66 6.74 11.78
N MET A 144 -2.09 7.54 10.79
CA MET A 144 -3.35 8.29 10.85
C MET A 144 -4.57 7.36 10.99
N TYR A 145 -4.55 6.20 10.34
CA TYR A 145 -5.59 5.17 10.45
C TYR A 145 -5.30 4.08 11.51
N GLY A 146 -4.39 4.35 12.45
CA GLY A 146 -4.18 3.56 13.68
C GLY A 146 -3.15 2.43 13.60
N LEU A 147 -2.52 2.19 12.44
CA LEU A 147 -1.59 1.07 12.23
C LEU A 147 -0.25 1.31 12.93
N LYS A 148 0.07 0.47 13.92
CA LYS A 148 1.33 0.55 14.69
C LYS A 148 2.53 0.18 13.82
N GLN A 149 3.62 0.92 13.98
CA GLN A 149 4.85 0.78 13.19
C GLN A 149 6.07 1.09 14.06
N ASP A 150 6.86 0.07 14.40
CA ASP A 150 8.13 0.18 15.13
C ASP A 150 9.21 -0.76 14.54
N PHE A 151 10.19 -1.19 15.34
CA PHE A 151 11.24 -2.13 14.93
C PHE A 151 10.76 -3.57 14.76
N TYR A 152 9.81 -4.01 15.59
CA TYR A 152 9.29 -5.37 15.66
C TYR A 152 8.03 -5.56 14.80
N ILE A 153 7.14 -4.57 14.78
CA ILE A 153 5.79 -4.68 14.22
C ILE A 153 5.57 -3.61 13.13
N ASP A 154 4.89 -3.99 12.06
CA ASP A 154 4.35 -3.07 11.06
C ASP A 154 2.94 -3.52 10.62
N GLU A 155 1.91 -2.96 11.27
CA GLU A 155 0.52 -3.37 11.06
C GLU A 155 -0.05 -2.96 9.68
N ARG A 156 0.74 -2.30 8.84
CA ARG A 156 0.45 -2.13 7.40
C ARG A 156 0.54 -3.45 6.64
N ILE A 157 1.31 -4.40 7.16
CA ILE A 157 1.49 -5.75 6.60
C ILE A 157 0.38 -6.71 7.11
N ASP A 158 -0.31 -6.38 8.21
CA ASP A 158 -1.39 -7.20 8.79
C ASP A 158 -2.63 -7.18 7.85
N PRO A 159 -3.10 -8.33 7.34
CA PRO A 159 -4.19 -8.34 6.36
C PRO A 159 -5.51 -7.77 6.87
N TYR A 160 -5.86 -7.99 8.14
CA TYR A 160 -7.12 -7.52 8.71
C TYR A 160 -7.03 -6.03 9.05
N LYS A 161 -5.98 -5.61 9.77
CA LYS A 161 -5.84 -4.22 10.24
C LYS A 161 -5.62 -3.26 9.08
N SER A 162 -4.79 -3.62 8.10
CA SER A 162 -4.57 -2.79 6.90
C SER A 162 -5.83 -2.66 6.05
N THR A 163 -6.64 -3.71 5.91
CA THR A 163 -7.94 -3.65 5.23
C THR A 163 -8.94 -2.77 5.98
N GLU A 164 -9.00 -2.88 7.31
CA GLU A 164 -9.88 -2.02 8.11
C GLU A 164 -9.49 -0.53 8.02
N ALA A 165 -8.19 -0.25 7.95
CA ALA A 165 -7.67 1.08 7.66
C ALA A 165 -7.99 1.53 6.22
N ALA A 166 -7.92 0.64 5.23
CA ALA A 166 -8.23 0.94 3.83
C ALA A 166 -9.71 1.27 3.65
N ALA A 167 -10.62 0.46 4.21
CA ALA A 167 -12.07 0.71 4.19
C ALA A 167 -12.40 2.08 4.80
N ARG A 168 -11.83 2.43 5.96
CA ARG A 168 -11.98 3.77 6.57
C ARG A 168 -11.45 4.90 5.68
N PHE A 169 -10.29 4.71 5.06
CA PHE A 169 -9.69 5.74 4.20
C PHE A 169 -10.48 5.94 2.91
N LEU A 170 -10.89 4.85 2.24
CA LEU A 170 -11.73 4.86 1.05
C LEU A 170 -13.10 5.48 1.35
N LYS A 171 -13.69 5.22 2.53
CA LYS A 171 -14.93 5.87 2.97
C LYS A 171 -14.78 7.39 3.12
N TYR A 172 -13.71 7.85 3.78
CA TYR A 172 -13.38 9.28 3.85
C TYR A 172 -13.16 9.92 2.45
N LEU A 173 -12.54 9.20 1.52
CA LEU A 173 -12.39 9.69 0.15
C LEU A 173 -13.75 9.78 -0.56
N TYR A 174 -14.66 8.80 -0.36
CA TYR A 174 -15.99 8.83 -0.95
C TYR A 174 -16.86 9.95 -0.36
N GLU A 175 -16.85 10.15 0.96
CA GLU A 175 -17.46 11.31 1.63
C GLU A 175 -16.97 12.67 1.08
N ARG A 176 -15.74 12.73 0.55
CA ARG A 176 -15.14 13.93 -0.05
C ARG A 176 -15.49 14.10 -1.53
N PHE A 177 -15.50 13.02 -2.31
CA PHE A 177 -15.59 13.07 -3.77
C PHE A 177 -16.96 12.69 -4.34
N GLY A 178 -17.66 11.71 -3.77
CA GLY A 178 -18.98 11.25 -4.24
C GLY A 178 -18.96 10.46 -5.56
N ASP A 179 -17.78 10.09 -6.05
CA ASP A 179 -17.55 9.38 -7.31
C ASP A 179 -16.39 8.40 -7.10
N TRP A 180 -16.59 7.12 -7.43
CA TRP A 180 -15.60 6.07 -7.14
C TRP A 180 -14.33 6.16 -8.00
N HIS A 181 -14.40 6.70 -9.21
CA HIS A 181 -13.20 6.90 -10.04
C HIS A 181 -12.34 8.04 -9.48
N LEU A 182 -12.96 9.09 -8.94
CA LEU A 182 -12.28 10.14 -8.17
C LEU A 182 -11.69 9.61 -6.85
N VAL A 183 -12.36 8.68 -6.17
CA VAL A 183 -11.81 7.99 -4.98
C VAL A 183 -10.56 7.18 -5.34
N LEU A 184 -10.62 6.34 -6.37
CA LEU A 184 -9.49 5.54 -6.85
C LEU A 184 -8.32 6.46 -7.26
N ALA A 185 -8.59 7.51 -8.03
CA ALA A 185 -7.59 8.51 -8.38
C ALA A 185 -7.00 9.24 -7.16
N ALA A 186 -7.80 9.52 -6.13
CA ALA A 186 -7.36 10.16 -4.89
C ALA A 186 -6.59 9.22 -3.95
N TYR A 187 -6.79 7.90 -4.05
CA TYR A 187 -6.01 6.90 -3.34
C TYR A 187 -4.56 6.91 -3.83
N ASN A 188 -4.35 6.79 -5.15
CA ASN A 188 -3.03 6.89 -5.79
C ASN A 188 -2.40 8.29 -5.67
N ALA A 189 -3.12 9.34 -6.09
CA ALA A 189 -2.54 10.68 -6.22
C ALA A 189 -2.46 11.45 -4.89
N GLY A 190 -3.25 11.05 -3.89
CA GLY A 190 -3.60 11.84 -2.71
C GLY A 190 -4.73 12.84 -2.99
N PRO A 191 -5.70 13.02 -2.07
CA PRO A 191 -6.91 13.82 -2.32
C PRO A 191 -6.60 15.27 -2.73
N GLY A 192 -5.60 15.89 -2.11
CA GLY A 192 -5.16 17.26 -2.42
C GLY A 192 -4.70 17.48 -3.86
N ARG A 193 -4.30 16.44 -4.60
CA ARG A 193 -4.01 16.55 -6.04
C ARG A 193 -5.30 16.52 -6.87
N ILE A 194 -6.28 15.72 -6.47
CA ILE A 194 -7.58 15.60 -7.13
C ILE A 194 -8.42 16.86 -6.91
N ASP A 195 -8.39 17.47 -5.72
CA ASP A 195 -9.03 18.78 -5.49
C ASP A 195 -8.51 19.86 -6.45
N GLN A 196 -7.19 19.88 -6.72
CA GLN A 196 -6.56 20.83 -7.64
C GLN A 196 -6.84 20.49 -9.11
N ALA A 197 -7.02 19.21 -9.45
CA ALA A 197 -7.44 18.79 -10.79
C ALA A 197 -8.90 19.18 -11.07
N ILE A 198 -9.81 18.94 -10.11
CA ILE A 198 -11.21 19.42 -10.13
C ILE A 198 -11.24 20.94 -10.32
N LYS A 199 -10.45 21.69 -9.53
CA LYS A 199 -10.36 23.16 -9.66
C LYS A 199 -9.88 23.61 -11.04
N ARG A 200 -8.91 22.91 -11.64
CA ARG A 200 -8.39 23.21 -13.00
C ARG A 200 -9.39 22.85 -14.10
N ALA A 201 -10.20 21.82 -13.89
CA ALA A 201 -11.30 21.42 -14.79
C ALA A 201 -12.56 22.29 -14.65
N GLY A 202 -12.47 23.49 -14.06
CA GLY A 202 -13.63 24.38 -13.87
C GLY A 202 -14.61 23.93 -12.79
N GLY A 203 -14.20 23.06 -11.87
CA GLY A 203 -15.04 22.53 -10.79
C GLY A 203 -15.77 21.22 -11.14
N LYS A 204 -15.59 20.68 -12.34
CA LYS A 204 -16.17 19.39 -12.76
C LYS A 204 -15.72 18.24 -11.85
N ARG A 205 -16.66 17.34 -11.52
CA ARG A 205 -16.48 16.26 -10.52
C ARG A 205 -16.63 14.84 -11.10
N ASN A 206 -16.04 14.61 -12.28
CA ASN A 206 -15.90 13.27 -12.85
C ASN A 206 -14.44 13.00 -13.24
N PHE A 207 -13.99 11.75 -13.14
CA PHE A 207 -12.62 11.36 -13.44
C PHE A 207 -12.18 11.68 -14.87
N TRP A 208 -13.05 11.45 -15.87
CA TRP A 208 -12.73 11.66 -17.29
C TRP A 208 -12.62 13.16 -17.63
N ASP A 209 -13.43 14.00 -16.98
CA ASP A 209 -13.33 15.46 -17.09
C ASP A 209 -12.05 16.04 -16.46
N ILE A 210 -11.58 15.48 -15.33
CA ILE A 210 -10.33 15.92 -14.72
C ILE A 210 -9.08 15.25 -15.33
N TYR A 211 -9.27 14.28 -16.21
CA TYR A 211 -8.21 13.43 -16.79
C TYR A 211 -7.02 14.21 -17.36
N PRO A 212 -7.18 15.34 -18.10
CA PRO A 212 -6.04 16.13 -18.58
C PRO A 212 -5.17 16.73 -17.47
N TYR A 213 -5.74 16.96 -16.28
CA TYR A 213 -5.12 17.73 -15.19
C TYR A 213 -4.47 16.86 -14.10
N ILE A 214 -4.69 15.54 -14.12
CA ILE A 214 -4.07 14.55 -13.22
C ILE A 214 -2.78 13.94 -13.82
N PRO A 215 -1.84 13.42 -12.98
CA PRO A 215 -0.60 12.79 -13.45
C PRO A 215 -0.83 11.58 -14.37
N ALA A 216 0.13 11.29 -15.24
CA ALA A 216 0.06 10.16 -16.19
C ALA A 216 -0.08 8.79 -15.50
N GLU A 217 0.53 8.62 -14.33
CA GLU A 217 0.37 7.46 -13.44
C GLU A 217 -1.10 7.29 -13.01
N THR A 218 -1.67 8.34 -12.41
CA THR A 218 -3.07 8.37 -11.96
C THR A 218 -4.07 8.20 -13.10
N ARG A 219 -3.77 8.72 -14.30
CA ARG A 219 -4.57 8.47 -15.52
C ARG A 219 -4.65 6.99 -15.87
N ALA A 220 -3.58 6.23 -15.69
CA ALA A 220 -3.54 4.79 -15.95
C ALA A 220 -4.13 3.94 -14.80
N TYR A 221 -4.32 4.53 -13.62
CA TYR A 221 -4.73 3.83 -12.40
C TYR A 221 -6.17 3.30 -12.45
N VAL A 222 -7.16 4.17 -12.71
CA VAL A 222 -8.57 3.75 -12.83
C VAL A 222 -8.78 2.73 -13.97
N PRO A 223 -8.22 2.92 -15.19
CA PRO A 223 -8.23 1.89 -16.22
C PRO A 223 -7.55 0.57 -15.81
N THR A 224 -6.50 0.63 -14.97
CA THR A 224 -5.83 -0.58 -14.46
C THR A 224 -6.72 -1.31 -13.46
N PHE A 225 -7.42 -0.60 -12.57
CA PHE A 225 -8.40 -1.19 -11.66
C PHE A 225 -9.52 -1.90 -12.41
N ILE A 226 -10.17 -1.25 -13.38
CA ILE A 226 -11.25 -1.85 -14.19
C ILE A 226 -10.75 -3.10 -14.94
N ALA A 227 -9.54 -3.05 -15.50
CA ALA A 227 -8.96 -4.20 -16.19
C ALA A 227 -8.59 -5.36 -15.25
N VAL A 228 -8.12 -5.09 -14.03
CA VAL A 228 -7.89 -6.13 -13.02
C VAL A 228 -9.21 -6.77 -12.60
N THR A 229 -10.26 -5.97 -12.35
CA THR A 229 -11.62 -6.45 -12.04
C THR A 229 -12.14 -7.38 -13.14
N TYR A 230 -12.00 -7.01 -14.42
CA TYR A 230 -12.34 -7.86 -15.55
C TYR A 230 -11.57 -9.19 -15.57
N VAL A 231 -10.23 -9.13 -15.49
CA VAL A 231 -9.39 -10.34 -15.61
C VAL A 231 -9.56 -11.26 -14.41
N PHE A 232 -9.87 -10.75 -13.21
CA PHE A 232 -10.14 -11.59 -12.04
C PHE A 232 -11.50 -12.29 -12.06
N ASN A 233 -12.50 -11.73 -12.74
CA ASN A 233 -13.81 -12.38 -12.88
C ASN A 233 -13.84 -13.35 -14.06
N TYR A 234 -13.23 -12.98 -15.18
CA TYR A 234 -13.21 -13.77 -16.42
C TYR A 234 -11.91 -14.56 -16.63
N HIS A 235 -11.14 -14.89 -15.58
CA HIS A 235 -9.82 -15.51 -15.76
C HIS A 235 -9.88 -16.84 -16.54
N HIS A 236 -10.95 -17.62 -16.37
CA HIS A 236 -11.21 -18.87 -17.08
C HIS A 236 -11.42 -18.69 -18.60
N GLU A 237 -11.88 -17.50 -19.02
CA GLU A 237 -12.01 -17.13 -20.44
C GLU A 237 -10.68 -16.77 -21.10
N HIS A 238 -9.65 -16.44 -20.30
CA HIS A 238 -8.37 -15.95 -20.81
C HIS A 238 -7.23 -16.94 -20.65
N PHE A 239 -7.30 -17.85 -19.68
CA PHE A 239 -6.24 -18.79 -19.32
C PHE A 239 -6.81 -20.21 -19.22
N ALA A 240 -6.21 -21.18 -19.93
CA ALA A 240 -6.67 -22.57 -19.85
C ALA A 240 -6.49 -23.15 -18.44
N GLU A 241 -5.34 -22.87 -17.83
CA GLU A 241 -4.97 -23.38 -16.50
C GLU A 241 -4.32 -22.29 -15.64
N LEU A 242 -4.44 -22.43 -14.33
CA LEU A 242 -3.67 -21.69 -13.31
C LEU A 242 -2.69 -22.67 -12.64
N PRO A 243 -1.49 -22.21 -12.19
CA PRO A 243 -0.55 -23.11 -11.51
C PRO A 243 -1.11 -23.70 -10.22
N GLU A 244 -0.73 -24.94 -9.91
CA GLU A 244 -1.30 -25.76 -8.83
C GLU A 244 -1.12 -25.17 -7.41
N GLU A 245 -0.13 -24.30 -7.19
CA GLU A 245 0.11 -23.62 -5.91
C GLU A 245 -0.95 -22.53 -5.58
N VAL A 246 -2.21 -22.95 -5.43
CA VAL A 246 -3.28 -22.09 -4.93
C VAL A 246 -2.99 -21.76 -3.46
N HIS A 247 -2.68 -20.49 -3.18
CA HIS A 247 -2.56 -20.03 -1.80
C HIS A 247 -3.96 -19.87 -1.21
N THR A 248 -4.46 -20.93 -0.58
CA THR A 248 -5.77 -20.97 0.08
C THR A 248 -5.84 -20.08 1.32
N TYR A 249 -7.07 -19.75 1.72
CA TYR A 249 -7.41 -19.23 3.05
C TYR A 249 -6.98 -20.23 4.13
N ILE A 250 -6.47 -19.71 5.25
CA ILE A 250 -6.11 -20.51 6.43
C ILE A 250 -7.07 -20.08 7.55
N PRO A 251 -8.04 -20.93 7.95
CA PRO A 251 -8.91 -20.66 9.08
C PRO A 251 -8.10 -20.41 10.34
N ALA A 252 -8.25 -19.23 10.92
CA ALA A 252 -7.44 -18.77 12.04
C ALA A 252 -8.27 -17.98 13.04
N ASP A 253 -7.81 -17.96 14.29
CA ASP A 253 -8.34 -17.16 15.37
C ASP A 253 -7.17 -16.57 16.19
N THR A 254 -7.46 -15.74 17.19
CA THR A 254 -6.45 -14.98 17.95
C THR A 254 -6.33 -15.42 19.40
N ILE A 255 -5.09 -15.70 19.81
CA ILE A 255 -4.71 -15.86 21.20
C ILE A 255 -4.17 -14.53 21.74
N VAL A 256 -4.65 -14.11 22.92
CA VAL A 256 -4.16 -12.89 23.58
C VAL A 256 -2.92 -13.22 24.41
N VAL A 257 -1.79 -12.59 24.10
CA VAL A 257 -0.51 -12.79 24.81
C VAL A 257 -0.01 -11.50 25.48
N ASN A 258 0.60 -11.66 26.65
CA ASN A 258 0.97 -10.55 27.56
C ASN A 258 2.46 -10.55 27.97
N GLN A 259 3.28 -11.33 27.27
CA GLN A 259 4.70 -11.57 27.56
C GLN A 259 5.52 -11.66 26.26
N PHE A 260 6.82 -11.91 26.39
CA PHE A 260 7.65 -12.21 25.21
C PHE A 260 7.25 -13.57 24.64
N VAL A 261 6.99 -13.65 23.33
CA VAL A 261 6.69 -14.90 22.63
C VAL A 261 7.59 -14.99 21.41
N ASN A 262 8.37 -16.07 21.32
CA ASN A 262 9.09 -16.44 20.11
C ASN A 262 8.18 -17.30 19.22
N VAL A 263 7.81 -16.79 18.04
CA VAL A 263 6.84 -17.46 17.15
C VAL A 263 7.39 -18.79 16.63
N LYS A 264 8.72 -18.96 16.50
CA LYS A 264 9.31 -20.24 16.09
C LYS A 264 9.29 -21.30 17.20
N GLU A 265 9.32 -20.90 18.47
CA GLU A 265 9.10 -21.85 19.57
C GLU A 265 7.61 -22.14 19.76
N LEU A 266 6.73 -21.13 19.61
CA LEU A 266 5.28 -21.33 19.63
C LEU A 266 4.82 -22.35 18.55
N ALA A 267 5.36 -22.23 17.33
CA ALA A 267 5.09 -23.17 16.24
C ALA A 267 5.38 -24.64 16.65
N LYS A 268 6.56 -24.90 17.23
CA LYS A 268 6.93 -26.24 17.75
C LYS A 268 6.02 -26.73 18.88
N GLN A 269 5.54 -25.84 19.75
CA GLN A 269 4.70 -26.23 20.89
C GLN A 269 3.24 -26.50 20.50
N LEU A 270 2.82 -26.05 19.31
CA LEU A 270 1.49 -26.29 18.75
C LEU A 270 1.47 -27.37 17.64
N ASP A 271 2.64 -27.92 17.29
CA ASP A 271 2.84 -28.76 16.10
C ASP A 271 2.27 -28.10 14.84
N ILE A 272 2.84 -26.94 14.50
CA ILE A 272 2.53 -26.17 13.29
C ILE A 272 3.86 -25.85 12.59
N ASP A 273 3.86 -25.89 11.26
CA ASP A 273 4.94 -25.29 10.49
C ASP A 273 5.08 -23.79 10.80
N PHE A 274 6.33 -23.32 10.92
CA PHE A 274 6.64 -21.96 11.34
C PHE A 274 6.16 -20.93 10.30
N GLU A 275 6.28 -21.29 9.04
CA GLU A 275 5.88 -20.51 7.87
C GLU A 275 4.37 -20.22 7.88
N VAL A 276 3.53 -21.11 8.40
CA VAL A 276 2.08 -20.87 8.61
C VAL A 276 1.86 -19.73 9.62
N LEU A 277 2.57 -19.73 10.74
CA LEU A 277 2.47 -18.62 11.71
C LEU A 277 3.06 -17.30 11.17
N GLN A 278 4.04 -17.36 10.25
CA GLN A 278 4.53 -16.18 9.52
C GLN A 278 3.54 -15.64 8.49
N VAL A 279 2.71 -16.51 7.88
CA VAL A 279 1.63 -16.13 6.96
C VAL A 279 0.44 -15.52 7.70
N LEU A 280 0.12 -16.03 8.89
CA LEU A 280 -0.96 -15.49 9.75
C LEU A 280 -0.56 -14.21 10.50
N ASN A 281 0.73 -14.01 10.77
CA ASN A 281 1.25 -12.86 11.51
C ASN A 281 2.36 -12.09 10.75
N PRO A 282 2.15 -11.72 9.48
CA PRO A 282 3.21 -11.17 8.63
C PRO A 282 3.69 -9.78 9.11
N GLN A 283 2.92 -9.10 9.97
CA GLN A 283 3.30 -7.87 10.66
C GLN A 283 4.47 -8.03 11.63
N LEU A 284 4.78 -9.24 12.10
CA LEU A 284 5.87 -9.50 13.05
C LEU A 284 7.22 -9.59 12.33
N LYS A 285 7.81 -8.45 11.99
CA LYS A 285 9.08 -8.28 11.25
C LYS A 285 10.31 -8.96 11.87
N LYS A 286 10.19 -9.49 13.08
CA LYS A 286 11.24 -10.21 13.82
C LYS A 286 10.79 -11.58 14.35
N ASN A 287 9.61 -12.07 13.95
CA ASN A 287 9.03 -13.34 14.39
C ASN A 287 8.90 -13.49 15.92
N VAL A 288 8.71 -12.37 16.63
CA VAL A 288 8.54 -12.31 18.08
C VAL A 288 7.47 -11.30 18.46
N VAL A 289 6.71 -11.58 19.53
CA VAL A 289 5.93 -10.58 20.26
C VAL A 289 6.79 -10.03 21.41
N PRO A 290 7.04 -8.71 21.52
CA PRO A 290 7.85 -8.15 22.61
C PRO A 290 7.08 -8.05 23.93
N ARG A 291 7.74 -8.24 25.08
CA ARG A 291 7.13 -8.16 26.44
C ARG A 291 6.43 -6.83 26.77
N HIS A 292 6.73 -5.74 26.04
CA HIS A 292 6.07 -4.45 26.21
C HIS A 292 4.75 -4.32 25.43
N TYR A 293 4.48 -5.21 24.47
CA TYR A 293 3.15 -5.34 23.89
C TYR A 293 2.28 -6.11 24.89
N LYS A 294 1.21 -5.45 25.35
CA LYS A 294 0.19 -6.00 26.21
C LYS A 294 -1.07 -6.26 25.40
N ASP A 295 -1.81 -7.27 25.83
CA ASP A 295 -3.03 -7.78 25.22
C ASP A 295 -2.89 -7.96 23.69
N TYR A 296 -1.75 -8.54 23.28
CA TYR A 296 -1.43 -8.70 21.88
C TYR A 296 -2.17 -9.90 21.29
N ALA A 297 -3.15 -9.63 20.44
CA ALA A 297 -3.81 -10.64 19.62
C ALA A 297 -2.85 -11.20 18.56
N LEU A 298 -2.39 -12.43 18.78
CA LEU A 298 -1.53 -13.20 17.88
C LEU A 298 -2.38 -14.29 17.21
N ARG A 299 -2.33 -14.41 15.88
CA ARG A 299 -3.13 -15.41 15.14
C ARG A 299 -2.49 -16.78 15.17
N ILE A 300 -3.28 -17.82 15.36
CA ILE A 300 -2.91 -19.23 15.14
C ILE A 300 -4.01 -19.93 14.33
N PRO A 301 -3.74 -21.09 13.69
CA PRO A 301 -4.75 -21.90 13.03
C PRO A 301 -5.88 -22.26 13.99
N LYS A 302 -7.13 -22.23 13.50
CA LYS A 302 -8.33 -22.32 14.35
C LYS A 302 -8.47 -23.66 15.07
N ASP A 303 -8.00 -24.73 14.44
CA ASP A 303 -7.88 -26.08 15.00
C ASP A 303 -6.95 -26.17 16.22
N LYS A 304 -5.99 -25.25 16.36
CA LYS A 304 -5.01 -25.25 17.45
C LYS A 304 -5.45 -24.43 18.68
N ILE A 305 -6.62 -23.78 18.64
CA ILE A 305 -7.11 -22.88 19.70
C ILE A 305 -7.48 -23.65 20.98
N GLU A 306 -8.15 -24.79 20.85
CA GLU A 306 -8.59 -25.61 21.99
C GLU A 306 -7.39 -26.16 22.76
N TYR A 307 -6.52 -26.91 22.07
CA TYR A 307 -5.26 -27.42 22.60
C TYR A 307 -4.36 -26.32 23.21
N PHE A 308 -4.28 -25.13 22.57
CA PHE A 308 -3.55 -24.00 23.13
C PHE A 308 -4.15 -23.49 24.45
N ASN A 309 -5.48 -23.47 24.59
CA ASN A 309 -6.12 -22.98 25.80
C ASN A 309 -5.97 -23.97 26.97
N GLU A 310 -6.03 -25.27 26.71
CA GLU A 310 -5.76 -26.32 27.71
C GLU A 310 -4.32 -26.26 28.24
N HIS A 311 -3.34 -26.16 27.34
CA HIS A 311 -1.90 -26.25 27.66
C HIS A 311 -1.23 -24.86 27.76
N ARG A 312 -2.05 -23.81 27.91
CA ARG A 312 -1.69 -22.40 27.72
C ARG A 312 -0.41 -21.96 28.43
N GLU A 313 -0.33 -22.24 29.73
CA GLU A 313 0.76 -21.72 30.55
C GLU A 313 2.10 -22.38 30.22
N ASP A 314 2.12 -23.70 29.99
CA ASP A 314 3.36 -24.39 29.59
C ASP A 314 3.77 -24.08 28.15
N ILE A 315 2.83 -23.96 27.21
CA ILE A 315 3.10 -23.49 25.84
C ILE A 315 3.71 -22.08 25.86
N LEU A 316 3.10 -21.14 26.60
CA LEU A 316 3.60 -19.76 26.66
C LEU A 316 4.92 -19.66 27.42
N LYS A 317 5.12 -20.42 28.50
CA LYS A 317 6.39 -20.56 29.24
C LYS A 317 7.51 -21.10 28.36
N ALA A 318 7.23 -22.10 27.53
CA ALA A 318 8.19 -22.62 26.56
C ALA A 318 8.43 -21.64 25.41
N ALA A 319 7.40 -21.03 24.84
CA ALA A 319 7.52 -20.02 23.78
C ALA A 319 8.17 -18.70 24.25
N SER A 320 8.21 -18.43 25.57
CA SER A 320 8.95 -17.33 26.18
C SER A 320 10.46 -17.57 26.28
N LYS A 321 10.97 -18.77 25.94
CA LYS A 321 12.42 -19.04 25.89
C LYS A 321 13.08 -18.10 24.87
N ARG A 322 14.07 -17.34 25.33
CA ARG A 322 14.98 -16.59 24.43
C ARG A 322 15.86 -17.59 23.69
N SER A 323 15.73 -17.68 22.37
CA SER A 323 16.78 -18.28 21.55
C SER A 323 18.00 -17.34 21.51
N TYR A 324 19.19 -17.88 21.23
CA TYR A 324 20.39 -17.06 20.99
C TYR A 324 20.22 -16.09 19.80
N GLN A 325 19.24 -16.35 18.93
CA GLN A 325 18.87 -15.49 17.79
C GLN A 325 17.87 -14.38 18.18
N TYR A 326 17.63 -14.15 19.47
CA TYR A 326 16.92 -12.97 19.98
C TYR A 326 17.62 -11.71 19.49
N ILE A 327 17.05 -11.05 18.48
CA ILE A 327 17.42 -9.69 18.10
C ILE A 327 16.79 -8.77 19.16
N PRO A 328 17.57 -8.21 20.10
CA PRO A 328 17.02 -7.25 21.04
C PRO A 328 16.45 -6.06 20.27
N TYR A 329 15.35 -5.48 20.76
CA TYR A 329 15.17 -4.03 20.69
C TYR A 329 16.44 -3.46 21.30
N PRO A 330 17.37 -2.88 20.51
CA PRO A 330 18.77 -3.01 20.91
C PRO A 330 18.98 -2.35 22.27
N ALA A 331 19.62 -3.03 23.22
CA ALA A 331 19.94 -2.41 24.51
C ALA A 331 20.89 -1.23 24.25
N THR A 332 21.85 -1.50 23.37
CA THR A 332 22.67 -0.54 22.64
C THR A 332 21.89 0.43 21.73
N TYR A 333 20.55 0.39 21.63
CA TYR A 333 19.83 1.38 20.80
C TYR A 333 19.97 2.75 21.45
N ASN A 334 19.67 2.88 22.74
CA ASN A 334 19.78 4.17 23.43
C ASN A 334 21.24 4.61 23.67
N GLU A 335 22.22 3.69 23.61
CA GLU A 335 23.66 3.99 23.78
C GLU A 335 24.40 4.21 22.44
N ALA A 336 23.98 3.53 21.37
CA ALA A 336 24.52 3.71 20.02
C ALA A 336 23.75 4.78 19.23
N ILE A 337 22.53 5.14 19.65
CA ILE A 337 21.86 6.36 19.19
C ILE A 337 22.80 7.54 19.44
N ALA A 338 23.03 8.32 18.39
CA ALA A 338 24.00 9.41 18.36
C ALA A 338 25.46 9.02 18.73
N SER A 339 25.82 7.73 18.79
CA SER A 339 27.21 7.33 19.03
C SER A 339 28.11 7.70 17.84
N THR A 340 29.24 8.31 18.19
CA THR A 340 30.26 8.88 17.29
C THR A 340 31.52 8.02 17.20
N LYS A 341 31.64 6.98 18.04
CA LYS A 341 32.84 6.14 18.16
C LYS A 341 33.08 5.38 16.85
N GLY A 342 34.24 5.59 16.23
CA GLY A 342 34.61 4.99 14.94
C GLY A 342 34.01 5.66 13.70
N LYS A 343 33.42 6.85 13.83
CA LYS A 343 32.74 7.56 12.73
C LYS A 343 33.42 8.89 12.39
N LYS A 344 33.40 9.24 11.10
CA LYS A 344 33.95 10.49 10.57
C LYS A 344 32.91 11.61 10.71
N LYS A 345 33.32 12.74 11.30
CA LYS A 345 32.47 13.93 11.44
C LYS A 345 32.33 14.65 10.09
N VAL A 346 31.10 14.82 9.63
CA VAL A 346 30.73 15.52 8.40
C VAL A 346 29.79 16.69 8.75
N THR A 347 29.72 17.73 7.91
CA THR A 347 28.72 18.79 8.02
C THR A 347 27.94 18.94 6.72
N HIS A 348 26.62 18.99 6.80
CA HIS A 348 25.71 19.25 5.69
C HIS A 348 25.02 20.61 5.90
N THR A 349 24.86 21.40 4.84
CA THR A 349 24.11 22.66 4.86
C THR A 349 22.76 22.45 4.17
N VAL A 350 21.67 22.51 4.95
CA VAL A 350 20.31 22.20 4.51
C VAL A 350 19.88 23.09 3.34
N ARG A 351 19.50 22.48 2.21
CA ARG A 351 18.96 23.19 1.04
C ARG A 351 17.47 23.46 1.20
N LYS A 352 16.95 24.44 0.45
CA LYS A 352 15.57 24.93 0.56
C LYS A 352 14.53 23.83 0.28
N GLY A 353 13.97 23.26 1.35
CA GLY A 353 12.92 22.25 1.28
C GLY A 353 13.41 20.80 1.17
N GLU A 354 14.64 20.53 1.63
CA GLU A 354 15.06 19.21 2.11
C GLU A 354 14.47 18.91 3.50
N THR A 355 14.42 17.64 3.87
CA THR A 355 13.90 17.16 5.16
C THR A 355 14.94 16.36 5.92
N LEU A 356 14.81 16.29 7.24
CA LEU A 356 15.75 15.55 8.10
C LEU A 356 15.84 14.07 7.71
N THR A 357 14.75 13.46 7.24
CA THR A 357 14.73 12.08 6.74
C THR A 357 15.50 11.91 5.44
N GLN A 358 15.38 12.84 4.49
CA GLN A 358 16.14 12.80 3.23
C GLN A 358 17.65 12.96 3.48
N ILE A 359 18.03 13.86 4.40
CA ILE A 359 19.44 14.07 4.78
C ILE A 359 19.96 12.85 5.53
N ALA A 360 19.20 12.30 6.48
CA ALA A 360 19.58 11.06 7.17
C ALA A 360 19.82 9.90 6.19
N GLN A 361 18.91 9.72 5.22
CA GLN A 361 19.05 8.73 4.15
C GLN A 361 20.25 9.00 3.23
N MET A 362 20.50 10.25 2.86
CA MET A 362 21.63 10.68 2.00
C MET A 362 23.00 10.31 2.61
N TYR A 363 23.12 10.36 3.94
CA TYR A 363 24.37 9.99 4.65
C TYR A 363 24.30 8.61 5.31
N GLN A 364 23.29 7.80 5.00
CA GLN A 364 23.08 6.44 5.50
C GLN A 364 23.00 6.33 7.05
N VAL A 365 22.56 7.40 7.73
CA VAL A 365 22.39 7.47 9.20
C VAL A 365 20.90 7.44 9.60
N HIS A 366 20.58 7.17 10.87
CA HIS A 366 19.20 7.29 11.33
C HIS A 366 18.81 8.75 11.62
N THR A 367 17.56 9.11 11.29
CA THR A 367 16.98 10.43 11.59
C THR A 367 17.09 10.80 13.07
N ARG A 368 17.03 9.82 13.98
CA ARG A 368 17.13 10.02 15.44
C ARG A 368 18.55 10.39 15.88
N ASP A 369 19.58 9.83 15.25
CA ASP A 369 20.98 10.22 15.50
C ASP A 369 21.21 11.65 15.02
N LEU A 370 20.72 11.95 13.81
CA LEU A 370 20.81 13.28 13.21
C LEU A 370 20.08 14.36 14.01
N MET A 371 18.95 14.02 14.65
CA MET A 371 18.32 14.92 15.63
C MET A 371 19.23 15.19 16.83
N LEU A 372 19.80 14.14 17.43
CA LEU A 372 20.50 14.24 18.71
C LEU A 372 21.90 14.85 18.60
N TRP A 373 22.66 14.53 17.54
CA TRP A 373 23.93 15.21 17.21
C TRP A 373 23.76 16.73 17.07
N ASN A 374 22.58 17.17 16.62
CA ASN A 374 22.26 18.58 16.38
C ASN A 374 21.32 19.18 17.44
N LYS A 375 21.07 18.45 18.54
CA LYS A 375 20.18 18.86 19.66
C LYS A 375 18.77 19.30 19.21
N LEU A 376 18.29 18.77 18.08
CA LEU A 376 17.02 19.15 17.45
C LEU A 376 15.84 18.60 18.26
N ARG A 377 14.99 19.49 18.76
CA ARG A 377 13.74 19.14 19.47
C ARG A 377 12.59 18.75 18.53
N SER A 378 12.77 18.87 17.21
CA SER A 378 11.81 18.44 16.19
C SER A 378 12.53 18.10 14.88
N GLN A 379 11.84 17.52 13.90
CA GLN A 379 12.41 17.21 12.57
C GLN A 379 12.41 18.42 11.61
N ASN A 380 12.00 19.60 12.08
CA ASN A 380 11.95 20.80 11.26
C ASN A 380 13.34 21.37 11.06
N LEU A 381 13.64 21.73 9.81
CA LEU A 381 14.91 22.30 9.39
C LEU A 381 14.70 23.62 8.67
N ILE A 382 15.63 24.53 8.87
CA ILE A 382 15.66 25.85 8.23
C ILE A 382 16.65 25.78 7.06
N ALA A 383 16.35 26.45 5.94
CA ALA A 383 17.31 26.56 4.84
C ALA A 383 18.61 27.24 5.32
N SER A 384 19.75 26.78 4.80
CA SER A 384 21.10 27.18 5.24
C SER A 384 21.49 26.77 6.67
N GLN A 385 20.64 26.03 7.40
CA GLN A 385 21.02 25.43 8.68
C GLN A 385 22.15 24.42 8.47
N ARG A 386 23.18 24.45 9.32
CA ARG A 386 24.26 23.47 9.31
C ARG A 386 23.93 22.31 10.26
N LEU A 387 24.05 21.09 9.77
CA LEU A 387 23.88 19.85 10.54
C LEU A 387 25.20 19.10 10.60
N VAL A 388 25.61 18.71 11.80
CA VAL A 388 26.71 17.78 12.05
C VAL A 388 26.19 16.35 11.92
N LEU A 389 26.94 15.51 11.21
CA LEU A 389 26.70 14.08 11.03
C LEU A 389 27.94 13.31 11.41
N TRP A 390 27.76 12.04 11.76
CA TRP A 390 28.87 11.10 11.96
C TRP A 390 28.59 9.86 11.12
N VAL A 391 29.43 9.62 10.12
CA VAL A 391 29.25 8.56 9.11
C VAL A 391 30.35 7.51 9.24
N ASP A 392 30.03 6.25 8.95
CA ASP A 392 30.99 5.16 8.99
C ASP A 392 31.95 5.26 7.79
N GLU A 393 33.26 5.26 8.05
CA GLU A 393 34.27 5.64 7.04
C GLU A 393 34.27 4.73 5.80
N LYS A 394 33.89 3.46 5.98
CA LYS A 394 33.75 2.45 4.92
C LYS A 394 32.62 2.70 3.91
N SER A 395 31.68 3.62 4.16
CA SER A 395 30.61 3.92 3.19
C SER A 395 31.07 4.88 2.08
N LYS A 396 31.96 5.83 2.40
CA LYS A 396 32.45 6.83 1.43
C LYS A 396 33.40 6.25 0.41
N GLU A 397 34.40 5.46 0.83
CA GLU A 397 35.33 4.82 -0.11
C GLU A 397 34.62 3.93 -1.13
N LYS A 398 33.47 3.35 -0.78
CA LYS A 398 32.68 2.53 -1.70
C LYS A 398 31.90 3.37 -2.71
N GLU A 399 31.22 4.43 -2.26
CA GLU A 399 30.55 5.37 -3.16
C GLU A 399 31.52 6.20 -4.03
N GLU A 400 32.75 6.41 -3.58
CA GLU A 400 33.78 7.12 -4.35
C GLU A 400 34.38 6.21 -5.41
N LYS A 401 34.73 4.95 -5.08
CA LYS A 401 35.18 3.94 -6.07
C LYS A 401 34.07 3.54 -7.06
N GLU A 402 32.80 3.50 -6.63
CA GLU A 402 31.67 3.23 -7.53
C GLU A 402 31.41 4.39 -8.51
N LYS A 403 31.68 5.65 -8.11
CA LYS A 403 31.62 6.82 -9.01
C LYS A 403 32.80 6.88 -9.96
N GLU A 404 34.01 6.70 -9.44
CA GLU A 404 35.26 6.67 -10.22
C GLU A 404 35.22 5.56 -11.29
N ASN A 405 34.65 4.39 -10.98
CA ASN A 405 34.37 3.35 -11.98
C ASN A 405 33.29 3.76 -13.00
N SER A 406 32.24 4.48 -12.59
CA SER A 406 31.19 4.94 -13.53
C SER A 406 31.70 6.01 -14.50
N GLU A 407 32.46 6.99 -14.02
CA GLU A 407 33.01 8.08 -14.83
C GLU A 407 34.05 7.54 -15.83
N ASN A 408 34.94 6.63 -15.40
CA ASN A 408 35.83 5.89 -16.32
C ASN A 408 35.05 5.04 -17.35
N SER A 409 33.88 4.49 -17.00
CA SER A 409 33.06 3.72 -17.96
C SER A 409 32.40 4.61 -19.01
N GLU A 410 32.00 5.84 -18.67
CA GLU A 410 31.43 6.80 -19.62
C GLU A 410 32.49 7.36 -20.58
N GLU A 411 33.73 7.61 -20.13
CA GLU A 411 34.83 7.99 -21.03
C GLU A 411 35.22 6.87 -22.02
N ASN A 412 35.26 5.60 -21.56
CA ASN A 412 35.50 4.46 -22.46
C ASN A 412 34.37 4.26 -23.48
N LEU A 413 33.11 4.50 -23.10
CA LEU A 413 31.96 4.51 -24.02
C LEU A 413 32.02 5.68 -25.02
N ALA A 414 32.56 6.83 -24.63
CA ALA A 414 32.74 7.97 -25.52
C ALA A 414 33.87 7.76 -26.55
N GLN A 415 34.91 6.98 -26.22
CA GLN A 415 36.02 6.68 -27.13
C GLN A 415 35.69 5.54 -28.12
N ASN A 416 35.04 4.46 -27.68
CA ASN A 416 34.70 3.32 -28.56
C ASN A 416 33.71 3.69 -29.67
N ASN A 417 32.79 4.64 -29.43
CA ASN A 417 31.81 5.11 -30.43
C ASN A 417 32.40 5.97 -31.58
N LYS A 418 33.72 5.88 -31.84
CA LYS A 418 34.39 6.46 -33.02
C LYS A 418 35.04 5.44 -33.96
N GLN A 419 34.93 4.13 -33.68
CA GLN A 419 35.52 3.08 -34.53
C GLN A 419 34.58 1.87 -34.69
N THR A 420 33.41 2.01 -35.33
CA THR A 420 32.67 0.84 -35.88
C THR A 420 31.62 1.20 -36.96
N GLU A 421 31.95 2.08 -37.92
CA GLU A 421 31.26 2.07 -39.22
C GLU A 421 32.05 1.20 -40.22
N ASN A 422 31.73 -0.10 -40.31
CA ASN A 422 31.85 -0.95 -41.51
C ASN A 422 31.47 -2.43 -41.26
N SER A 423 31.16 -3.15 -42.35
CA SER A 423 30.94 -4.61 -42.48
C SER A 423 29.72 -5.27 -41.81
N GLU A 424 28.83 -5.74 -42.68
CA GLU A 424 27.57 -6.48 -42.50
C GLU A 424 27.69 -7.95 -42.00
N LYS A 425 26.50 -8.55 -41.76
CA LYS A 425 26.09 -9.99 -41.84
C LYS A 425 26.16 -10.89 -40.59
N GLU A 426 24.95 -11.17 -40.07
CA GLU A 426 24.31 -12.42 -39.58
C GLU A 426 25.12 -13.67 -39.12
N PRO A 427 24.55 -14.54 -38.25
CA PRO A 427 23.55 -14.31 -37.19
C PRO A 427 23.77 -15.11 -35.87
N LEU A 428 22.86 -14.92 -34.89
CA LEU A 428 22.50 -15.82 -33.77
C LEU A 428 23.55 -16.18 -32.68
N ASN A 429 23.29 -15.73 -31.44
CA ASN A 429 23.15 -16.62 -30.29
C ASN A 429 22.26 -15.99 -29.19
N ASN A 430 21.58 -16.82 -28.39
CA ASN A 430 20.76 -16.41 -27.24
C ASN A 430 21.59 -16.44 -25.94
N GLN A 431 21.58 -15.36 -25.15
CA GLN A 431 21.80 -15.41 -23.71
C GLN A 431 20.85 -14.45 -22.96
N GLU A 432 20.41 -14.85 -21.77
CA GLU A 432 19.36 -14.17 -21.02
C GLU A 432 19.82 -12.85 -20.38
N VAL A 433 19.03 -11.78 -20.53
CA VAL A 433 19.23 -10.52 -19.80
C VAL A 433 18.04 -10.24 -18.88
N LYS A 434 18.30 -10.22 -17.57
CA LYS A 434 17.30 -9.93 -16.53
C LYS A 434 16.94 -8.44 -16.52
N VAL A 435 15.74 -8.09 -16.96
CA VAL A 435 15.27 -6.68 -17.01
C VAL A 435 14.71 -6.23 -15.64
N PRO A 436 15.20 -5.12 -15.05
CA PRO A 436 14.76 -4.65 -13.73
C PRO A 436 13.46 -3.80 -13.78
N LEU A 437 12.75 -3.72 -12.65
CA LEU A 437 11.54 -2.88 -12.51
C LEU A 437 11.86 -1.38 -12.57
N HIS A 438 11.08 -0.66 -13.38
CA HIS A 438 11.27 0.75 -13.70
C HIS A 438 10.82 1.69 -12.56
N LYS A 439 11.61 2.74 -12.27
CA LYS A 439 11.30 3.84 -11.32
C LYS A 439 11.34 5.17 -12.06
N VAL A 440 10.42 6.09 -11.77
CA VAL A 440 10.50 7.50 -12.20
C VAL A 440 10.08 8.42 -11.04
N ALA A 441 10.74 9.58 -10.91
CA ALA A 441 10.52 10.54 -9.82
C ALA A 441 9.59 11.70 -10.21
N LEU A 442 9.03 12.39 -9.20
CA LEU A 442 8.16 13.56 -9.37
C LEU A 442 8.81 14.85 -8.80
N LYS A 443 8.82 15.92 -9.60
CA LYS A 443 9.27 17.27 -9.21
C LYS A 443 8.10 18.14 -8.69
N LYS A 444 8.42 19.20 -7.92
CA LYS A 444 7.46 20.15 -7.30
C LYS A 444 7.12 21.32 -8.25
N PRO A 445 5.85 21.81 -8.29
CA PRO A 445 5.51 23.12 -8.85
C PRO A 445 5.41 24.24 -7.77
N LEU A 446 5.38 25.50 -8.21
CA LEU A 446 5.26 26.70 -7.35
C LEU A 446 3.80 27.17 -7.19
N ILE A 447 3.57 28.17 -6.33
CA ILE A 447 2.27 28.80 -6.03
C ILE A 447 2.29 30.27 -6.47
N GLY A 448 1.20 30.73 -7.10
CA GLY A 448 0.87 32.15 -7.30
C GLY A 448 -0.40 32.54 -6.51
N ALA A 449 -0.60 33.84 -6.27
CA ALA A 449 -1.67 34.39 -5.42
C ALA A 449 -2.62 35.32 -6.18
N ILE A 450 -3.76 35.66 -5.56
CA ILE A 450 -4.60 36.89 -5.70
C ILE A 450 -5.70 36.85 -4.60
N ALA A 451 -6.36 37.97 -4.28
CA ALA A 451 -7.16 38.17 -3.06
C ALA A 451 -8.50 38.92 -3.25
N GLY A 452 -9.34 38.94 -2.20
CA GLY A 452 -10.56 39.77 -2.05
C GLY A 452 -11.89 39.00 -2.11
N THR A 453 -12.98 39.37 -1.42
CA THR A 453 -13.28 40.41 -0.39
C THR A 453 -14.43 39.94 0.54
N SER A 454 -14.95 40.75 1.50
CA SER A 454 -15.63 40.26 2.72
C SER A 454 -16.90 41.03 3.19
N SER A 455 -17.82 40.35 3.91
CA SER A 455 -18.78 40.88 4.92
C SER A 455 -19.31 39.70 5.78
N LYS A 456 -19.38 39.63 7.13
CA LYS A 456 -19.98 40.46 8.22
C LYS A 456 -21.53 40.44 8.23
N ASN A 457 -22.29 40.24 9.31
CA ASN A 457 -22.13 40.09 10.80
C ASN A 457 -23.14 39.00 11.33
N ASN A 458 -23.43 38.64 12.60
CA ASN A 458 -22.96 38.85 14.00
C ASN A 458 -23.39 37.58 14.83
N LEU A 459 -22.62 37.02 15.77
CA LEU A 459 -22.54 37.22 17.25
C LEU A 459 -23.69 36.73 18.17
N SER A 460 -23.34 35.74 19.02
CA SER A 460 -23.89 35.43 20.35
C SER A 460 -22.74 34.88 21.22
N THR A 461 -22.76 35.07 22.55
CA THR A 461 -21.57 34.94 23.42
C THR A 461 -21.39 33.55 24.05
N SER A 462 -20.49 32.73 23.49
CA SER A 462 -19.93 31.53 24.16
C SER A 462 -18.59 31.81 24.84
N LYS A 463 -18.26 31.02 25.87
CA LYS A 463 -17.00 31.10 26.63
C LYS A 463 -15.82 30.65 25.75
N GLU A 464 -14.86 31.54 25.51
CA GLU A 464 -13.94 31.39 24.37
C GLU A 464 -12.89 30.27 24.57
N VAL A 465 -12.99 29.19 23.79
CA VAL A 465 -11.98 28.12 23.75
C VAL A 465 -10.95 28.39 22.65
N TYR A 466 -9.69 27.98 22.86
CA TYR A 466 -8.59 28.22 21.92
C TYR A 466 -7.77 26.95 21.67
N HIS A 467 -7.31 26.79 20.42
CA HIS A 467 -6.38 25.77 19.98
C HIS A 467 -5.05 26.41 19.55
N VAL A 468 -3.92 25.80 19.93
CA VAL A 468 -2.58 26.15 19.43
C VAL A 468 -2.20 25.18 18.33
N VAL A 469 -2.14 25.67 17.09
CA VAL A 469 -1.86 24.88 15.87
C VAL A 469 -0.52 24.14 16.00
N LYS A 470 -0.54 22.82 15.78
CA LYS A 470 0.67 21.99 15.75
C LYS A 470 1.03 21.58 14.31
N GLN A 471 2.19 20.97 14.13
CA GLN A 471 2.64 20.50 12.82
C GLN A 471 1.68 19.43 12.27
N GLY A 472 1.11 19.70 11.11
CA GLY A 472 0.10 18.83 10.47
C GLY A 472 -1.35 19.12 10.88
N ASP A 473 -1.59 20.06 11.81
CA ASP A 473 -2.95 20.55 12.02
C ASP A 473 -3.41 21.42 10.84
N THR A 474 -4.64 21.18 10.41
CA THR A 474 -5.38 21.94 9.39
C THR A 474 -6.67 22.42 10.01
N LEU A 475 -7.36 23.39 9.37
CA LEU A 475 -8.70 23.78 9.83
C LEU A 475 -9.65 22.58 9.98
N TRP A 476 -9.48 21.57 9.12
CA TRP A 476 -10.28 20.33 9.14
C TRP A 476 -9.90 19.39 10.29
N SER A 477 -8.61 19.14 10.55
CA SER A 477 -8.21 18.28 11.68
C SER A 477 -8.55 18.92 13.02
N ILE A 478 -8.48 20.25 13.12
CA ILE A 478 -8.93 21.00 14.29
C ILE A 478 -10.46 20.94 14.40
N SER A 479 -11.22 21.12 13.31
CA SER A 479 -12.68 21.06 13.41
C SER A 479 -13.17 19.69 13.87
N LYS A 480 -12.58 18.60 13.37
CA LYS A 480 -12.85 17.23 13.86
C LYS A 480 -12.40 17.04 15.32
N ARG A 481 -11.27 17.63 15.75
CA ARG A 481 -10.79 17.58 17.15
C ARG A 481 -11.76 18.23 18.14
N TYR A 482 -12.48 19.27 17.74
CA TYR A 482 -13.48 19.98 18.56
C TYR A 482 -14.92 19.76 18.06
N ASN A 483 -15.18 18.63 17.40
CA ASN A 483 -16.50 18.13 17.02
C ASN A 483 -17.41 19.11 16.22
N GLY A 484 -16.82 19.89 15.31
CA GLY A 484 -17.53 20.86 14.45
C GLY A 484 -16.94 21.00 13.03
N SER A 485 -17.33 22.06 12.32
CA SER A 485 -16.96 22.31 10.91
C SER A 485 -15.80 23.29 10.71
N VAL A 486 -15.18 23.24 9.52
CA VAL A 486 -14.21 24.26 9.06
C VAL A 486 -14.88 25.64 8.96
N GLU A 487 -16.14 25.67 8.52
CA GLU A 487 -16.96 26.86 8.33
C GLU A 487 -17.10 27.69 9.63
N GLN A 488 -17.46 27.02 10.72
CA GLN A 488 -17.65 27.67 12.02
C GLN A 488 -16.31 28.11 12.65
N ILE A 489 -15.22 27.34 12.50
CA ILE A 489 -13.88 27.80 12.95
C ILE A 489 -13.45 29.04 12.15
N ARG A 490 -13.72 29.12 10.84
CA ARG A 490 -13.49 30.34 10.04
C ARG A 490 -14.33 31.53 10.57
N LYS A 491 -15.61 31.33 10.89
CA LYS A 491 -16.47 32.36 11.49
C LYS A 491 -15.96 32.86 12.86
N LEU A 492 -15.37 31.98 13.68
CA LEU A 492 -14.72 32.32 14.95
C LEU A 492 -13.34 33.00 14.78
N ASN A 493 -12.76 32.98 13.57
CA ASN A 493 -11.41 33.49 13.30
C ASN A 493 -11.36 34.29 11.97
N PRO A 494 -12.03 35.45 11.88
CA PRO A 494 -12.10 36.24 10.64
C PRO A 494 -10.74 36.72 10.09
N ASN A 495 -9.67 36.64 10.89
CA ASN A 495 -8.30 36.99 10.50
C ASN A 495 -7.51 35.84 9.84
N LEU A 496 -8.06 34.62 9.75
CA LEU A 496 -7.39 33.48 9.09
C LEU A 496 -7.49 33.59 7.57
N LYS A 497 -6.38 34.03 6.95
CA LYS A 497 -6.25 34.17 5.50
C LYS A 497 -5.91 32.83 4.84
N GLY A 498 -6.93 32.14 4.34
CA GLY A 498 -6.80 30.91 3.54
C GLY A 498 -6.86 29.62 4.36
N GLU A 499 -6.21 28.56 3.87
CA GLU A 499 -6.18 27.25 4.53
C GLU A 499 -4.90 27.02 5.35
N SER A 500 -3.92 27.91 5.18
CA SER A 500 -2.63 27.89 5.85
C SER A 500 -2.77 28.29 7.31
N LEU A 501 -2.50 27.34 8.22
CA LEU A 501 -2.33 27.61 9.64
C LEU A 501 -0.84 27.64 10.00
N ALA A 502 -0.40 28.69 10.68
CA ALA A 502 0.99 28.79 11.13
C ALA A 502 1.19 27.96 12.42
N ILE A 503 2.27 27.18 12.49
CA ILE A 503 2.57 26.38 13.70
C ILE A 503 2.82 27.34 14.88
N GLY A 504 2.16 27.09 16.01
CA GLY A 504 2.15 27.97 17.18
C GLY A 504 1.07 29.06 17.16
N GLN A 505 0.33 29.23 16.06
CA GLN A 505 -0.79 30.16 15.99
C GLN A 505 -1.91 29.74 16.94
N LYS A 506 -2.43 30.67 17.74
CA LYS A 506 -3.68 30.50 18.47
C LYS A 506 -4.84 30.76 17.52
N ILE A 507 -5.78 29.83 17.43
CA ILE A 507 -7.07 30.03 16.77
C ILE A 507 -8.20 29.68 17.75
N ARG A 508 -9.27 30.45 17.72
CA ARG A 508 -10.48 30.24 18.52
C ARG A 508 -11.24 29.00 18.02
N VAL A 509 -11.82 28.26 18.95
CA VAL A 509 -12.72 27.13 18.69
C VAL A 509 -13.96 27.28 19.59
N TYR A 510 -14.88 26.32 19.51
CA TYR A 510 -16.23 26.35 20.10
C TYR A 510 -16.25 26.57 21.61
#